data_AF-A0A2P5VZ64-F1
#
_entry.id   AF-A0A2P5VZ64-F1
#
_cell.length_a   1.000
_cell.length_b   1.000
_cell.length_c   1.000
_cell.angle_alpha   90.00
_cell.angle_beta   90.00
_cell.angle_gamma   90.00
#
_symmetry.space_group_name_H-M   'P 1'
#
loop_
_entity.id
_entity.type
_entity.pdbx_description
1 polymer ?
#
loop_
_entity_poly.entity_id
_entity_poly.type
_entity_poly.pdbx_seq_one_letter_code
_entity_poly.pdbx_strand_id
1 'polypeptide(L)'
;MASSFSHTALRLLLSCAKAIEVGDLKSADAFLQNIWILADERPYLYKSRVVKYFADALVRRAYGLHPASSNLTFHVDPASYYHYDSNRINGVIENVIHGALMEKNALMGNRRLHLIDFSIPYYCFQNSVLRTLPTFSGDPPPVRVSYILPPFLKKYVDFSRQMEFLTRDAKGVNVKLEDEFKVVYANSLAEVDECEIDFKRRREMKWWWFTINLNLISW
;
A
#
# COMPACT_ATOMS: atom_id res chain seq x y z
N MET A 1 5.45 25.97 -22.52
CA MET A 1 5.42 24.76 -23.37
C MET A 1 5.09 23.48 -22.61
N ALA A 2 5.62 23.24 -21.40
CA ALA A 2 5.28 22.02 -20.64
C ALA A 2 3.82 21.89 -20.16
N SER A 3 3.05 22.98 -20.12
CA SER A 3 1.62 22.97 -19.72
C SER A 3 0.68 22.52 -20.85
N SER A 4 1.02 22.82 -22.11
CA SER A 4 0.19 22.46 -23.27
C SER A 4 0.21 20.97 -23.55
N PHE A 5 1.36 20.31 -23.39
CA PHE A 5 1.49 18.85 -23.50
C PHE A 5 0.54 18.11 -22.55
N SER A 6 0.61 18.44 -21.26
CA SER A 6 -0.24 17.82 -20.23
C SER A 6 -1.72 18.02 -20.51
N HIS A 7 -2.12 19.23 -20.88
CA HIS A 7 -3.52 19.54 -21.15
C HIS A 7 -4.06 18.77 -22.37
N THR A 8 -3.30 18.70 -23.46
CA THR A 8 -3.69 17.97 -24.68
C THR A 8 -3.76 16.47 -24.44
N ALA A 9 -2.76 15.88 -23.77
CA ALA A 9 -2.73 14.45 -23.48
C ALA A 9 -3.91 14.03 -22.57
N LEU A 10 -4.22 14.82 -21.54
CA LEU A 10 -5.37 14.57 -20.66
C LEU A 10 -6.71 14.63 -21.41
N ARG A 11 -6.88 15.60 -22.31
CA ARG A 11 -8.09 15.69 -23.14
C ARG A 11 -8.25 14.49 -24.05
N LEU A 12 -7.17 14.01 -24.66
CA LEU A 12 -7.22 12.82 -25.52
C LEU A 12 -7.54 11.55 -24.71
N LEU A 13 -6.94 11.38 -23.53
CA LEU A 13 -7.27 10.27 -22.63
C LEU A 13 -8.75 10.29 -22.23
N LEU A 14 -9.30 11.46 -21.90
CA LEU A 14 -10.71 11.63 -21.57
C LEU A 14 -11.63 11.32 -22.77
N SER A 15 -11.29 11.82 -23.96
CA SER A 15 -12.05 11.53 -25.18
C SER A 15 -12.02 10.04 -25.53
N CYS A 16 -10.86 9.39 -25.38
CA CYS A 16 -10.73 7.95 -25.56
C CYS A 16 -11.60 7.18 -24.57
N ALA A 17 -11.58 7.54 -23.29
CA ALA A 17 -12.40 6.90 -22.26
C ALA A 17 -13.90 7.02 -22.57
N LYS A 18 -14.36 8.20 -23.01
CA LYS A 18 -15.75 8.43 -23.43
C LYS A 18 -16.14 7.61 -24.65
N ALA A 19 -15.25 7.49 -25.63
CA ALA A 19 -15.49 6.66 -26.81
C ALA A 19 -15.63 5.18 -26.45
N ILE A 20 -14.76 4.67 -25.56
CA ILE A 20 -14.84 3.30 -25.03
C ILE A 20 -16.15 3.07 -24.26
N GLU A 21 -16.57 4.04 -23.44
CA GLU A 21 -17.80 3.95 -22.65
C GLU A 21 -19.05 3.75 -23.52
N VAL A 22 -19.12 4.42 -24.67
CA VAL A 22 -20.24 4.28 -25.62
C VAL A 22 -20.03 3.19 -26.68
N GLY A 23 -18.94 2.41 -26.57
CA GLY A 23 -18.62 1.33 -27.51
C GLY A 23 -18.08 1.79 -28.87
N ASP A 24 -17.71 3.06 -29.03
CA ASP A 24 -17.11 3.58 -30.26
C ASP A 24 -15.60 3.29 -30.31
N LEU A 25 -15.29 2.03 -30.62
CA LEU A 25 -13.89 1.56 -30.74
C LEU A 25 -13.13 2.28 -31.84
N LYS A 26 -13.80 2.72 -32.91
CA LYS A 26 -13.17 3.43 -34.03
C LYS A 26 -12.63 4.78 -33.58
N SER A 27 -13.42 5.56 -32.85
CA SER A 27 -12.94 6.82 -32.27
C SER A 27 -11.89 6.59 -31.20
N ALA A 28 -12.07 5.55 -30.36
CA ALA A 28 -11.10 5.19 -29.33
C ALA A 28 -9.72 4.90 -29.92
N ASP A 29 -9.63 4.09 -30.99
CA ASP A 29 -8.38 3.79 -31.69
C ASP A 29 -7.73 5.06 -32.25
N ALA A 30 -8.51 5.94 -32.87
CA ALA A 30 -8.00 7.21 -33.38
C ALA A 30 -7.41 8.09 -32.27
N PHE A 31 -8.07 8.16 -31.11
CA PHE A 31 -7.53 8.89 -29.95
C PHE A 31 -6.25 8.22 -29.41
N LEU A 32 -6.23 6.89 -29.29
CA LEU A 32 -5.06 6.14 -28.83
C LEU A 32 -3.85 6.38 -29.74
N GLN A 33 -4.02 6.34 -31.06
CA GLN A 33 -2.94 6.65 -32.01
C GLN A 33 -2.34 8.04 -31.77
N ASN A 34 -3.19 9.06 -31.59
CA ASN A 34 -2.73 10.41 -31.26
C ASN A 34 -2.00 10.48 -29.92
N ILE A 35 -2.46 9.73 -28.91
CA ILE A 35 -1.81 9.63 -27.60
C ILE A 35 -0.41 9.02 -27.73
N TRP A 36 -0.25 7.95 -28.52
CA TRP A 36 1.04 7.30 -28.72
C TRP A 36 2.05 8.20 -29.41
N ILE A 37 1.62 8.94 -30.44
CA ILE A 37 2.47 9.93 -31.14
C ILE A 37 2.93 11.02 -30.15
N LEU A 38 2.01 11.60 -29.39
CA LEU A 38 2.34 12.62 -28.38
C LEU A 38 3.28 12.08 -27.31
N ALA A 39 3.02 10.87 -26.80
CA ALA A 39 3.80 10.31 -25.70
C ALA A 39 5.21 9.85 -26.12
N ASP A 40 5.54 9.82 -27.41
CA ASP A 40 6.90 9.56 -27.89
C ASP A 40 7.83 10.78 -27.81
N GLU A 41 7.28 11.96 -27.50
CA GLU A 41 8.07 13.19 -27.34
C GLU A 41 9.02 13.12 -26.12
N ARG A 42 10.33 13.09 -26.41
CA ARG A 42 11.44 12.96 -25.44
C ARG A 42 11.53 14.03 -24.33
N PRO A 43 11.13 15.31 -24.48
CA PRO A 43 11.35 16.30 -23.41
C PRO A 43 10.46 16.09 -22.17
N TYR A 44 9.53 15.14 -22.17
CA TYR A 44 8.54 14.96 -21.10
C TYR A 44 8.52 13.56 -20.46
N LEU A 45 9.68 12.91 -20.33
CA LEU A 45 9.83 11.50 -19.93
C LEU A 45 8.85 11.00 -18.84
N TYR A 46 8.71 11.72 -17.72
CA TYR A 46 7.79 11.33 -16.64
C TYR A 46 6.31 11.50 -16.99
N LYS A 47 5.93 12.60 -17.64
CA LYS A 47 4.55 12.85 -18.05
C LYS A 47 4.14 11.90 -19.17
N SER A 48 5.01 11.70 -20.15
CA SER A 48 4.84 10.72 -21.22
C SER A 48 4.65 9.31 -20.66
N ARG A 49 5.38 8.95 -19.60
CA ARG A 49 5.22 7.64 -18.93
C ARG A 49 3.82 7.47 -18.31
N VAL A 50 3.33 8.47 -17.58
CA VAL A 50 1.97 8.44 -17.00
C VAL A 50 0.92 8.28 -18.11
N VAL A 51 1.03 9.08 -19.17
CA VAL A 51 0.12 9.02 -20.32
C VAL A 51 0.12 7.64 -20.99
N LYS A 52 1.30 7.02 -21.16
CA LYS A 52 1.43 5.66 -21.72
C LYS A 52 0.74 4.60 -20.85
N TYR A 53 0.85 4.69 -19.52
CA TYR A 53 0.16 3.76 -18.62
C TYR A 53 -1.37 3.88 -18.70
N PHE A 54 -1.91 5.10 -18.75
CA PHE A 54 -3.35 5.29 -18.93
C PHE A 54 -3.82 4.81 -20.30
N ALA A 55 -3.05 5.06 -21.36
CA ALA A 55 -3.37 4.55 -22.70
C ALA A 55 -3.40 3.01 -22.75
N ASP A 56 -2.41 2.34 -22.14
CA ASP A 56 -2.38 0.88 -22.02
C ASP A 56 -3.60 0.33 -21.26
N ALA A 57 -3.97 0.96 -20.14
CA ALA A 57 -5.17 0.59 -19.39
C ALA A 57 -6.47 0.75 -20.20
N LEU A 58 -6.58 1.82 -21.00
CA LEU A 58 -7.73 2.05 -21.88
C LEU A 58 -7.80 1.01 -23.00
N VAL A 59 -6.69 0.66 -23.65
CA VAL A 59 -6.61 -0.44 -24.63
C VAL A 59 -7.09 -1.74 -24.01
N ARG A 60 -6.56 -2.07 -22.82
CA ARG A 60 -6.94 -3.30 -22.11
C ARG A 60 -8.44 -3.36 -21.83
N ARG A 61 -9.02 -2.26 -21.37
CA ARG A 61 -10.46 -2.15 -21.13
C ARG A 61 -11.28 -2.27 -22.42
N ALA A 62 -10.89 -1.56 -23.48
CA ALA A 62 -11.61 -1.51 -24.75
C ALA A 62 -11.71 -2.90 -25.41
N TYR A 63 -10.66 -3.69 -25.29
CA TYR A 63 -10.53 -4.99 -25.96
C TYR A 63 -10.72 -6.19 -25.02
N GLY A 64 -11.16 -5.96 -23.77
CA GLY A 64 -11.33 -7.04 -22.78
C GLY A 64 -10.03 -7.79 -22.47
N LEU A 65 -8.88 -7.14 -22.65
CA LEU A 65 -7.57 -7.70 -22.33
C LEU A 65 -7.38 -7.61 -20.81
N HIS A 66 -7.99 -8.54 -20.09
CA HIS A 66 -7.75 -8.68 -18.66
C HIS A 66 -6.27 -9.02 -18.43
N PRO A 67 -5.66 -8.60 -17.30
CA PRO A 67 -4.50 -9.35 -16.85
C PRO A 67 -4.94 -10.80 -16.70
N ALA A 68 -4.15 -11.75 -17.21
CA ALA A 68 -4.42 -13.19 -17.06
C ALA A 68 -4.39 -13.66 -15.58
N SER A 69 -4.11 -12.75 -14.64
CA SER A 69 -4.15 -12.99 -13.22
C SER A 69 -4.37 -11.71 -12.43
N SER A 70 -5.10 -11.79 -11.32
CA SER A 70 -5.12 -10.82 -10.21
C SER A 70 -3.75 -10.56 -9.60
N ASN A 71 -2.73 -11.33 -9.99
CA ASN A 71 -1.35 -11.07 -9.63
C ASN A 71 -0.87 -9.82 -10.37
N LEU A 72 -0.81 -8.70 -9.65
CA LEU A 72 0.04 -7.56 -10.00
C LEU A 72 1.50 -8.05 -10.03
N THR A 73 1.91 -8.71 -11.11
CA THR A 73 3.31 -9.09 -11.29
C THR A 73 4.08 -7.84 -11.68
N PHE A 74 4.64 -7.15 -10.69
CA PHE A 74 5.68 -6.17 -10.97
C PHE A 74 6.87 -6.90 -11.58
N HIS A 75 7.16 -6.62 -12.86
CA HIS A 75 8.32 -7.16 -13.57
C HIS A 75 9.66 -6.62 -13.03
N VAL A 76 9.60 -5.62 -12.17
CA VAL A 76 10.73 -4.96 -11.51
C VAL A 76 10.51 -4.97 -10.00
N ASP A 77 11.59 -4.80 -9.23
CA ASP A 77 11.47 -4.64 -7.78
C ASP A 77 10.53 -3.46 -7.46
N PRO A 78 9.38 -3.72 -6.81
CA PRO A 78 8.41 -2.67 -6.50
C PRO A 78 8.97 -1.65 -5.51
N ALA A 79 10.06 -1.92 -4.79
CA ALA A 79 10.65 -1.06 -3.77
C ALA A 79 10.90 0.39 -4.21
N SER A 80 11.24 0.59 -5.48
CA SER A 80 11.46 1.92 -6.05
C SER A 80 10.19 2.80 -6.08
N TYR A 81 9.00 2.21 -6.09
CA TYR A 81 7.72 2.92 -6.28
C TYR A 81 7.03 3.33 -4.97
N TYR A 82 7.33 2.67 -3.85
CA TYR A 82 6.70 2.95 -2.56
C TYR A 82 7.44 4.02 -1.74
N HIS A 83 8.57 4.51 -2.24
CA HIS A 83 9.46 5.39 -1.47
C HIS A 83 8.98 6.86 -1.41
N TYR A 84 8.14 7.31 -2.36
CA TYR A 84 7.98 8.75 -2.59
C TYR A 84 7.05 9.47 -1.60
N ASP A 85 6.16 8.79 -0.87
CA ASP A 85 5.13 9.45 -0.06
C ASP A 85 4.95 8.92 1.37
N SER A 86 5.89 8.08 1.84
CA SER A 86 5.82 7.45 3.17
C SER A 86 5.64 8.46 4.33
N ASN A 87 6.24 9.65 4.23
CA ASN A 87 6.17 10.66 5.28
C ASN A 87 4.75 11.22 5.52
N ARG A 88 3.97 11.47 4.46
CA ARG A 88 2.59 11.98 4.61
C ARG A 88 1.66 10.93 5.17
N ILE A 89 1.86 9.68 4.74
CA ILE A 89 1.02 8.59 5.18
C ILE A 89 1.29 8.23 6.66
N ASN A 90 2.55 8.35 7.10
CA ASN A 90 2.93 8.19 8.52
C ASN A 90 2.16 9.15 9.44
N GLY A 91 1.99 10.42 9.06
CA GLY A 91 1.24 11.39 9.89
C GLY A 91 -0.26 11.07 10.02
N VAL A 92 -0.88 10.50 8.99
CA VAL A 92 -2.28 10.03 9.07
C VAL A 92 -2.39 8.82 9.99
N ILE A 93 -1.46 7.88 9.88
CA ILE A 93 -1.41 6.67 10.71
C ILE A 93 -1.20 7.03 12.18
N GLU A 94 -0.24 7.91 12.45
CA GLU A 94 0.04 8.43 13.79
C GLU A 94 -1.23 9.01 14.42
N ASN A 95 -1.96 9.88 13.71
CA ASN A 95 -3.20 10.47 14.22
C ASN A 95 -4.30 9.43 14.51
N VAL A 96 -4.49 8.45 13.63
CA VAL A 96 -5.50 7.38 13.81
C VAL A 96 -5.16 6.50 15.00
N ILE A 97 -3.88 6.10 15.13
CA ILE A 97 -3.39 5.31 16.24
C ILE A 97 -3.48 6.09 17.54
N HIS A 98 -3.05 7.35 17.55
CA HIS A 98 -3.16 8.25 18.69
C HIS A 98 -4.61 8.41 19.15
N GLY A 99 -5.53 8.73 18.24
CA GLY A 99 -6.96 8.90 18.57
C GLY A 99 -7.55 7.64 19.19
N ALA A 100 -7.34 6.49 18.55
CA ALA A 100 -7.89 5.23 19.03
C ALA A 100 -7.23 4.71 20.32
N LEU A 101 -5.94 5.01 20.55
CA LEU A 101 -5.26 4.67 21.80
C LEU A 101 -5.63 5.64 22.92
N MET A 102 -5.79 6.94 22.66
CA MET A 102 -6.19 7.92 23.68
C MET A 102 -7.63 7.71 24.15
N GLU A 103 -8.57 7.48 23.23
CA GLU A 103 -9.97 7.12 23.57
C GLU A 103 -10.04 5.83 24.41
N LYS A 104 -9.11 4.89 24.19
CA LYS A 104 -9.12 3.57 24.85
C LYS A 104 -8.22 3.47 26.08
N ASN A 105 -7.22 4.35 26.22
CA ASN A 105 -6.43 4.53 27.44
C ASN A 105 -7.27 5.11 28.58
N ALA A 106 -8.45 5.67 28.28
CA ALA A 106 -9.45 5.97 29.30
C ALA A 106 -10.10 4.70 29.94
N LEU A 107 -9.85 3.50 29.39
CA LEU A 107 -10.53 2.24 29.76
C LEU A 107 -9.58 1.14 30.32
N MET A 108 -8.48 1.51 30.98
CA MET A 108 -7.31 0.64 31.27
C MET A 108 -7.54 -0.66 32.07
N GLY A 109 -6.78 -1.69 31.65
CA GLY A 109 -6.52 -2.99 32.29
C GLY A 109 -5.78 -3.93 31.31
N ASN A 110 -4.90 -4.85 31.79
CA ASN A 110 -4.07 -5.84 31.05
C ASN A 110 -4.46 -6.09 29.57
N ARG A 111 -3.98 -5.25 28.65
CA ARG A 111 -4.29 -5.34 27.22
C ARG A 111 -3.01 -5.45 26.42
N ARG A 112 -3.10 -6.15 25.30
CA ARG A 112 -2.02 -6.32 24.31
C ARG A 112 -2.47 -5.68 23.00
N LEU A 113 -1.52 -5.11 22.27
CA LEU A 113 -1.76 -4.42 21.00
C LEU A 113 -1.29 -5.32 19.85
N HIS A 114 -2.13 -5.53 18.84
CA HIS A 114 -1.74 -6.22 17.61
C HIS A 114 -1.88 -5.28 16.41
N LEU A 115 -0.75 -4.97 15.80
CA LEU A 115 -0.67 -4.19 14.57
C LEU A 115 -0.64 -5.13 13.37
N ILE A 116 -1.60 -4.96 12.46
CA ILE A 116 -1.65 -5.67 11.19
C ILE A 116 -1.30 -4.68 10.08
N ASP A 117 -0.13 -4.87 9.50
CA ASP A 117 0.47 -3.97 8.53
C ASP A 117 0.38 -4.57 7.12
N PHE A 118 -0.09 -3.79 6.16
CA PHE A 118 -0.15 -4.18 4.75
C PHE A 118 0.97 -3.52 3.92
N SER A 119 1.79 -2.68 4.55
CA SER A 119 2.92 -2.09 3.87
C SER A 119 4.03 -3.08 3.66
N ILE A 120 4.68 -2.89 2.52
CA ILE A 120 5.78 -3.72 2.13
C ILE A 120 7.02 -3.20 2.85
N PRO A 121 7.72 -4.06 3.60
CA PRO A 121 8.86 -3.61 4.36
C PRO A 121 10.08 -3.44 3.43
N TYR A 122 10.46 -2.20 3.10
CA TYR A 122 11.50 -1.93 2.09
C TYR A 122 12.85 -1.49 2.64
N TYR A 123 13.92 -1.75 1.88
CA TYR A 123 15.31 -1.45 2.24
C TYR A 123 15.60 0.04 2.47
N CYS A 124 14.91 0.96 1.79
CA CYS A 124 15.09 2.40 2.00
C CYS A 124 14.40 2.90 3.27
N PHE A 125 13.39 2.19 3.75
CA PHE A 125 12.65 2.60 4.92
C PHE A 125 13.35 2.00 6.13
N GLN A 126 14.13 2.84 6.81
CA GLN A 126 14.91 2.39 7.94
C GLN A 126 14.08 2.20 9.19
N ASN A 127 12.77 2.44 9.18
CA ASN A 127 11.88 2.42 10.34
C ASN A 127 10.80 1.34 10.20
N SER A 128 10.12 1.03 11.28
CA SER A 128 8.99 0.12 11.33
C SER A 128 7.71 0.86 11.72
N VAL A 129 6.58 0.16 11.58
CA VAL A 129 5.25 0.62 12.00
C VAL A 129 5.21 1.11 13.45
N LEU A 130 6.08 0.59 14.33
CA LEU A 130 6.13 0.98 15.75
C LEU A 130 6.46 2.46 15.96
N ARG A 131 7.13 3.12 15.00
CA ARG A 131 7.42 4.55 15.08
C ARG A 131 6.17 5.44 14.98
N THR A 132 5.04 4.86 14.58
CA THR A 132 3.74 5.55 14.57
C THR A 132 3.00 5.44 15.90
N LEU A 133 3.53 4.69 16.87
CA LEU A 133 2.94 4.58 18.19
C LEU A 133 3.17 5.86 19.01
N PRO A 134 2.17 6.29 19.80
CA PRO A 134 2.32 7.41 20.72
C PRO A 134 3.38 7.13 21.77
N THR A 135 3.90 8.19 22.35
CA THR A 135 4.55 8.08 23.66
C THR A 135 3.50 7.76 24.71
N PHE A 136 3.68 6.64 25.41
CA PHE A 136 2.79 6.21 26.47
C PHE A 136 3.16 6.92 27.79
N SER A 137 2.18 7.42 28.52
CA SER A 137 2.36 8.08 29.82
C SER A 137 2.57 7.10 31.00
N GLY A 138 2.66 5.81 30.72
CA GLY A 138 2.89 4.72 31.68
C GLY A 138 3.46 3.49 30.95
N ASP A 139 3.39 2.31 31.59
CA ASP A 139 3.89 1.07 30.98
C ASP A 139 3.10 0.77 29.69
N PRO A 140 3.77 0.74 28.53
CA PRO A 140 3.09 0.48 27.27
C PRO A 140 2.61 -0.97 27.21
N PRO A 141 1.49 -1.23 26.53
CA PRO A 141 1.06 -2.59 26.30
C PRO A 141 2.11 -3.33 25.47
N PRO A 142 2.30 -4.64 25.70
CA PRO A 142 3.05 -5.46 24.76
C PRO A 142 2.43 -5.40 23.37
N VAL A 143 3.27 -5.39 22.33
CA VAL A 143 2.89 -5.19 20.94
C VAL A 143 3.28 -6.41 20.11
N ARG A 144 2.32 -6.97 19.38
CA ARG A 144 2.55 -7.94 18.31
C ARG A 144 2.40 -7.25 16.96
N VAL A 145 3.26 -7.61 16.00
CA VAL A 145 3.18 -7.11 14.63
C VAL A 145 3.01 -8.27 13.67
N SER A 146 2.09 -8.14 12.72
CA SER A 146 1.93 -9.10 11.63
C SER A 146 1.76 -8.37 10.30
N TYR A 147 2.33 -8.94 9.25
CA TYR A 147 2.24 -8.40 7.90
C TYR A 147 1.34 -9.26 7.03
N ILE A 148 0.50 -8.61 6.22
CA ILE A 148 -0.28 -9.27 5.17
C ILE A 148 0.21 -8.73 3.84
N LEU A 149 0.85 -9.59 3.05
CA LEU A 149 1.53 -9.19 1.82
C LEU A 149 1.02 -10.02 0.63
N PRO A 150 0.83 -9.43 -0.55
CA PRO A 150 0.57 -10.20 -1.75
C PRO A 150 1.62 -11.31 -2.01
N PRO A 151 1.23 -12.52 -2.47
CA PRO A 151 2.15 -13.64 -2.68
C PRO A 151 3.33 -13.34 -3.60
N PHE A 152 3.16 -12.45 -4.59
CA PHE A 152 4.24 -12.06 -5.50
C PHE A 152 5.41 -11.37 -4.79
N LEU A 153 5.20 -10.87 -3.57
CA LEU A 153 6.22 -10.20 -2.75
C LEU A 153 7.12 -11.16 -1.99
N LYS A 154 6.77 -12.45 -1.92
CA LYS A 154 7.50 -13.44 -1.13
C LYS A 154 9.01 -13.47 -1.40
N LYS A 155 9.41 -13.23 -2.66
CA LYS A 155 10.82 -13.20 -3.08
C LYS A 155 11.57 -11.90 -2.77
N TYR A 156 10.88 -10.85 -2.34
CA TYR A 156 11.45 -9.52 -2.09
C TYR A 156 11.51 -9.16 -0.59
N VAL A 157 10.83 -9.91 0.28
CA VAL A 157 10.77 -9.62 1.71
C VAL A 157 12.02 -10.16 2.40
N ASP A 158 12.81 -9.27 2.97
CA ASP A 158 13.94 -9.60 3.84
C ASP A 158 13.50 -9.62 5.31
N PHE A 159 13.13 -10.81 5.79
CA PHE A 159 12.64 -11.02 7.15
C PHE A 159 13.63 -10.59 8.24
N SER A 160 14.93 -10.86 8.05
CA SER A 160 15.96 -10.55 9.04
C SER A 160 16.03 -9.05 9.27
N ARG A 161 16.10 -8.30 8.17
CA ARG A 161 16.18 -6.84 8.21
C ARG A 161 14.93 -6.21 8.82
N GLN A 162 13.75 -6.80 8.60
CA GLN A 162 12.54 -6.29 9.23
C GLN A 162 12.47 -6.54 10.72
N MET A 163 12.92 -7.71 11.15
CA MET A 163 13.06 -7.99 12.57
C MET A 163 14.04 -7.01 13.23
N GLU A 164 15.14 -6.65 12.56
CA GLU A 164 16.08 -5.64 13.06
C GLU A 164 15.42 -4.28 13.25
N PHE A 165 14.64 -3.79 12.27
CA PHE A 165 13.93 -2.52 12.38
C PHE A 165 12.86 -2.54 13.48
N LEU A 166 12.05 -3.60 13.55
CA LEU A 166 11.05 -3.76 14.60
C LEU A 166 11.70 -3.79 15.98
N THR A 167 12.77 -4.57 16.16
CA THR A 167 13.47 -4.68 17.45
C THR A 167 14.08 -3.34 17.87
N ARG A 168 14.72 -2.64 16.94
CA ARG A 168 15.35 -1.34 17.20
C ARG A 168 14.31 -0.28 17.55
N ASP A 169 13.21 -0.24 16.81
CA ASP A 169 12.17 0.76 17.03
C ASP A 169 11.32 0.45 18.26
N ALA A 170 11.08 -0.82 18.58
CA ALA A 170 10.43 -1.23 19.82
C ALA A 170 11.18 -0.68 21.04
N LYS A 171 12.52 -0.79 21.05
CA LYS A 171 13.37 -0.16 22.06
C LYS A 171 13.24 1.37 22.03
N GLY A 172 13.22 1.97 20.84
CA GLY A 172 13.08 3.41 20.66
C GLY A 172 11.77 4.00 21.18
N VAL A 173 10.68 3.24 21.13
CA VAL A 173 9.36 3.65 21.64
C VAL A 173 8.99 2.98 22.98
N ASN A 174 9.96 2.32 23.62
CA ASN A 174 9.83 1.63 24.90
C ASN A 174 8.74 0.54 24.97
N VAL A 175 8.38 -0.11 23.86
CA VAL A 175 7.36 -1.18 23.85
C VAL A 175 8.00 -2.56 23.88
N LYS A 176 7.35 -3.52 24.54
CA LYS A 176 7.74 -4.93 24.50
C LYS A 176 7.14 -5.58 23.26
N LEU A 177 7.97 -6.10 22.36
CA LEU A 177 7.50 -6.94 21.26
C LEU A 177 7.11 -8.34 21.76
N GLU A 178 5.94 -8.81 21.34
CA GLU A 178 5.46 -10.16 21.58
C GLU A 178 5.65 -11.04 20.34
N ASP A 179 6.03 -12.29 20.59
CA ASP A 179 6.16 -13.37 19.61
C ASP A 179 7.19 -13.14 18.48
N GLU A 180 7.31 -14.15 17.62
CA GLU A 180 8.02 -14.07 16.35
C GLU A 180 7.20 -13.24 15.34
N PHE A 181 7.89 -12.34 14.63
CA PHE A 181 7.37 -11.60 13.49
C PHE A 181 6.66 -12.53 12.50
N LYS A 182 5.38 -12.26 12.24
CA LYS A 182 4.56 -13.09 11.35
C LYS A 182 4.26 -12.38 10.05
N VAL A 183 4.46 -13.09 8.93
CA VAL A 183 4.06 -12.64 7.60
C VAL A 183 3.10 -13.67 7.02
N VAL A 184 1.95 -13.21 6.58
CA VAL A 184 0.95 -13.99 5.86
C VAL A 184 0.90 -13.50 4.42
N TYR A 185 0.91 -14.43 3.47
CA TYR A 185 0.88 -14.11 2.05
C TYR A 185 -0.52 -14.32 1.48
N ALA A 186 -1.21 -13.23 1.15
CA ALA A 186 -2.58 -13.23 0.65
C ALA A 186 -2.81 -12.01 -0.25
N ASN A 187 -3.63 -12.16 -1.31
CA ASN A 187 -3.97 -11.01 -2.17
C ASN A 187 -5.03 -10.11 -1.55
N SER A 188 -5.78 -10.62 -0.57
CA SER A 188 -6.84 -9.89 0.11
C SER A 188 -6.98 -10.36 1.57
N LEU A 189 -7.56 -9.53 2.42
CA LEU A 189 -7.87 -9.92 3.81
C LEU A 189 -8.87 -11.09 3.88
N ALA A 190 -9.72 -11.25 2.85
CA ALA A 190 -10.69 -12.34 2.77
C ALA A 190 -10.03 -13.72 2.55
N GLU A 191 -8.80 -13.76 2.04
CA GLU A 191 -8.03 -14.99 1.84
C GLU A 191 -7.26 -15.43 3.08
N VAL A 192 -7.16 -14.57 4.09
CA VAL A 192 -6.39 -14.82 5.31
C VAL A 192 -7.22 -15.66 6.28
N ASP A 193 -6.75 -16.85 6.62
CA ASP A 193 -7.35 -17.66 7.69
C ASP A 193 -7.19 -16.93 9.04
N GLU A 194 -8.27 -16.87 9.82
CA GLU A 194 -8.26 -16.28 11.16
C GLU A 194 -7.16 -16.88 12.06
N CYS A 195 -6.87 -18.16 11.89
CA CYS A 195 -5.82 -18.87 12.62
C CYS A 195 -4.41 -18.51 12.13
N GLU A 196 -4.26 -18.10 10.87
CA GLU A 196 -2.97 -17.70 10.31
C GLU A 196 -2.49 -16.36 10.84
N ILE A 197 -3.35 -15.46 11.29
CA ILE A 197 -2.91 -14.25 12.01
C ILE A 197 -3.18 -14.34 13.50
N ASP A 198 -3.76 -15.47 13.94
CA ASP A 198 -4.20 -15.67 15.31
C ASP A 198 -5.11 -14.52 15.77
N PHE A 199 -6.13 -14.21 14.96
CA PHE A 199 -7.19 -13.26 15.29
C PHE A 199 -8.00 -13.65 16.55
N LYS A 200 -7.65 -14.77 17.19
CA LYS A 200 -8.39 -15.32 18.33
C LYS A 200 -8.43 -14.31 19.46
N ARG A 201 -9.63 -13.82 19.71
CA ARG A 201 -10.07 -13.26 20.99
C ARG A 201 -9.91 -14.34 22.06
N ARG A 202 -8.68 -14.58 22.53
CA ARG A 202 -8.41 -15.50 23.65
C ARG A 202 -9.26 -15.00 24.82
N ARG A 203 -10.19 -15.82 25.32
CA ARG A 203 -11.25 -15.40 26.26
C ARG A 203 -10.75 -14.76 27.56
N GLU A 204 -9.44 -14.81 27.82
CA GLU A 204 -8.77 -14.25 29.00
C GLU A 204 -7.88 -13.02 28.67
N MET A 205 -7.69 -12.66 27.38
CA MET A 205 -6.84 -11.55 26.95
C MET A 205 -7.56 -10.66 25.91
N LYS A 206 -7.73 -9.38 26.23
CA LYS A 206 -8.31 -8.39 25.31
C LYS A 206 -7.23 -7.87 24.37
N TRP A 207 -7.25 -8.36 23.13
CA TRP A 207 -6.44 -7.87 22.02
C TRP A 207 -7.15 -6.74 21.29
N TRP A 208 -6.39 -5.72 20.91
CA TRP A 208 -6.83 -4.67 20.00
C TRP A 208 -6.09 -4.79 18.69
N TRP A 209 -6.84 -4.84 17.59
CA TRP A 209 -6.30 -4.94 16.24
C TRP A 209 -6.37 -3.57 15.59
N PHE A 210 -5.26 -3.14 14.98
CA PHE A 210 -5.23 -1.98 14.11
C PHE A 210 -4.74 -2.41 12.75
N THR A 211 -5.59 -2.19 11.74
CA THR A 211 -5.25 -2.42 10.34
C THR A 211 -4.71 -1.12 9.76
N ILE A 212 -3.47 -1.17 9.29
CA ILE A 212 -2.82 -0.02 8.67
C ILE A 212 -2.84 -0.28 7.16
N ASN A 213 -3.80 0.35 6.47
CA ASN A 213 -3.90 0.28 5.02
C ASN A 213 -2.95 1.28 4.40
N LEU A 214 -1.93 0.76 3.72
CA LEU A 214 -0.89 1.51 3.04
C LEU A 214 -0.97 1.24 1.53
N ASN A 215 -2.14 1.50 0.92
CA ASN A 215 -2.29 2.13 -0.39
C ASN A 215 -3.77 2.32 -0.75
N LEU A 216 -4.16 3.59 -0.85
CA LEU A 216 -5.27 4.04 -1.69
C LEU A 216 -4.87 3.87 -3.16
N ILE A 217 -5.13 2.69 -3.73
CA ILE A 217 -5.38 2.60 -5.17
C ILE A 217 -6.65 1.76 -5.34
N SER A 218 -7.79 2.39 -5.03
CA SER A 218 -9.04 2.01 -5.68
C SER A 218 -8.90 2.39 -7.15
N TRP A 219 -9.00 1.41 -8.04
CA TRP A 219 -9.37 1.67 -9.43
C TRP A 219 -10.85 1.99 -9.53
#